data_AF-K3X5Z8-F1
#
_entry.id   AF-K3X5Z8-F1
#
_cell.length_a   1.000
_cell.length_b   1.000
_cell.length_c   1.000
_cell.angle_alpha   90.00
_cell.angle_beta   90.00
_cell.angle_gamma   90.00
#
_symmetry.space_group_name_H-M   'P 1'
#
loop_
_entity.id
_entity.type
_entity.pdbx_description
1 polymer ?
#
loop_
_entity_poly.entity_id
_entity_poly.type
_entity_poly.pdbx_seq_one_letter_code
_entity_poly.pdbx_strand_id
1 'polypeptide(L)'
;MCFFLQVVKVDDEKTQVYVCKRKNETEIDRELRCTYDRVFDPSATQQHVFDYLQDSVQQVAQGFNCTIFAYGQTGTGKTHTML
;
A
#
# COMPACT_ATOMS: atom_id res chain seq x y z
N MET A 1 1.47 -20.04 14.80
CA MET A 1 2.52 -19.09 15.23
C MET A 1 3.74 -19.36 14.35
N CYS A 2 3.82 -18.77 13.17
CA CYS A 2 4.95 -19.00 12.25
C CYS A 2 5.35 -17.66 11.62
N PHE A 3 6.65 -17.42 11.62
CA PHE A 3 7.34 -16.15 11.44
C PHE A 3 7.04 -15.49 10.09
N PHE A 4 6.56 -14.24 10.11
CA PHE A 4 6.61 -13.33 8.98
C PHE A 4 8.06 -12.88 8.78
N LEU A 5 8.80 -13.59 7.92
CA LEU A 5 9.88 -12.96 7.17
C LEU A 5 9.25 -11.81 6.37
N GLN A 6 9.80 -10.60 6.44
CA GLN A 6 9.28 -9.44 5.71
C GLN A 6 9.56 -9.64 4.20
N VAL A 7 8.62 -10.27 3.50
CA VAL A 7 8.69 -10.62 2.07
C VAL A 7 8.51 -9.39 1.17
N VAL A 8 8.08 -8.27 1.75
CA VAL A 8 7.72 -7.04 1.04
C VAL A 8 8.58 -5.88 1.53
N LYS A 9 9.27 -5.20 0.62
CA LYS A 9 9.94 -3.93 0.85
C LYS A 9 9.20 -2.81 0.14
N VAL A 10 9.08 -1.67 0.79
CA VAL A 10 8.41 -0.47 0.29
C VAL A 10 9.43 0.64 0.14
N ASP A 11 9.43 1.30 -1.01
CA ASP A 11 10.18 2.53 -1.28
C ASP A 11 9.16 3.62 -1.66
N ASP A 12 8.80 4.47 -0.70
CA ASP A 12 7.80 5.55 -0.89
C ASP A 12 8.31 6.60 -1.88
N GLU A 13 9.58 7.02 -1.77
CA GLU A 13 10.18 8.03 -2.64
C GLU A 13 10.12 7.63 -4.12
N LYS A 14 10.31 6.33 -4.41
CA LYS A 14 10.22 5.79 -5.77
C LYS A 14 8.86 5.21 -6.14
N THR A 15 7.87 5.31 -5.26
CA THR A 15 6.52 4.74 -5.38
C THR A 15 6.51 3.25 -5.79
N GLN A 16 7.42 2.48 -5.19
CA GLN A 16 7.70 1.10 -5.56
C GLN A 16 7.54 0.12 -4.41
N VAL A 17 7.06 -1.07 -4.76
CA VAL A 17 6.98 -2.23 -3.87
C VAL A 17 7.78 -3.37 -4.47
N TYR A 18 8.62 -3.98 -3.65
CA TYR A 18 9.46 -5.12 -4.01
C TYR A 18 9.01 -6.35 -3.23
N VAL A 19 8.61 -7.41 -3.93
CA VAL A 19 8.22 -8.69 -3.34
C VAL A 19 9.34 -9.69 -3.60
N CYS A 20 10.02 -10.10 -2.54
CA CYS A 20 11.16 -11.03 -2.60
C CYS A 20 10.68 -12.46 -2.36
N LYS A 21 10.60 -13.30 -3.40
CA LYS A 21 10.38 -14.74 -3.19
C LYS A 21 11.69 -15.41 -2.78
N ARG A 22 11.79 -15.87 -1.53
CA ARG A 22 12.92 -16.69 -1.08
C ARG A 22 12.68 -18.16 -1.43
N LYS A 23 13.67 -18.80 -2.05
CA LYS A 23 13.69 -20.27 -2.24
C LYS A 23 14.30 -20.97 -1.04
N ASN A 24 15.35 -20.39 -0.45
CA ASN A 24 16.06 -20.82 0.75
C ASN A 24 16.44 -19.60 1.61
N GLU A 25 16.98 -19.80 2.82
CA GLU A 25 17.38 -18.71 3.75
C GLU A 25 18.43 -17.75 3.13
N THR A 26 19.22 -18.25 2.18
CA THR A 26 20.35 -17.54 1.54
C THR A 26 20.12 -17.11 0.08
N GLU A 27 19.07 -17.60 -0.59
CA GLU A 27 18.86 -17.37 -2.04
C GLU A 27 17.48 -16.77 -2.35
N ILE A 28 17.50 -15.56 -2.93
CA ILE A 28 16.33 -14.85 -3.47
C ILE A 28 16.10 -15.36 -4.90
N ASP A 29 14.95 -15.99 -5.16
CA ASP A 29 14.64 -16.60 -6.46
C ASP A 29 14.25 -15.55 -7.49
N ARG A 30 13.34 -14.65 -7.12
CA ARG A 30 12.86 -13.55 -7.96
C ARG A 30 12.39 -12.38 -7.10
N GLU A 31 12.78 -11.17 -7.51
CA GLU A 31 12.24 -9.92 -6.98
C GLU A 31 11.19 -9.40 -7.96
N LEU A 32 9.93 -9.33 -7.51
CA LEU A 32 8.87 -8.68 -8.27
C LEU A 32 8.82 -7.22 -7.87
N ARG A 33 9.04 -6.33 -8.84
CA ARG A 33 8.90 -4.88 -8.66
C ARG A 33 7.58 -4.41 -9.22
N CYS A 34 6.77 -3.79 -8.37
CA CYS A 34 5.51 -3.16 -8.74
C CYS A 34 5.64 -1.64 -8.54
N THR A 35 5.11 -0.87 -9.49
CA THR A 35 5.08 0.61 -9.42
C THR A 35 3.62 1.04 -9.29
N TYR A 36 3.38 2.03 -8.42
CA TYR A 36 2.05 2.57 -8.13
C TYR A 36 2.08 4.10 -8.19
N ASP A 37 0.91 4.74 -8.21
CA ASP A 37 0.79 6.20 -8.13
C ASP A 37 1.29 6.72 -6.78
N ARG A 38 1.00 5.98 -5.71
CA ARG A 38 1.46 6.26 -4.35
C ARG A 38 1.63 4.95 -3.59
N VAL A 39 2.64 4.89 -2.73
CA VAL A 39 2.85 3.76 -1.81
C VAL A 39 2.99 4.33 -0.40
N PHE A 40 2.29 3.75 0.57
CA PHE A 40 2.42 4.15 1.97
C PHE A 40 3.28 3.13 2.70
N ASP A 41 4.35 3.59 3.34
CA ASP A 41 5.18 2.72 4.16
C ASP A 41 4.48 2.36 5.48
N PRO A 42 4.94 1.33 6.22
CA PRO A 42 4.29 0.89 7.45
C PRO A 42 4.21 1.94 8.57
N SER A 43 4.97 3.03 8.52
CA SER A 43 4.91 4.15 9.46
C SER A 43 3.91 5.24 9.05
N ALA A 44 3.31 5.15 7.87
CA ALA A 44 2.32 6.11 7.41
C ALA A 44 1.09 6.12 8.32
N THR A 45 0.63 7.33 8.62
CA THR A 45 -0.55 7.55 9.45
C THR A 45 -1.82 7.61 8.61
N GLN A 46 -2.99 7.45 9.23
CA GLN A 46 -4.27 7.66 8.57
C GLN A 46 -4.39 9.08 7.99
N GLN A 47 -3.79 10.07 8.66
CA GLN A 47 -3.77 11.44 8.15
C GLN A 47 -3.00 11.53 6.82
N HIS A 48 -1.85 10.86 6.70
CA HIS A 48 -1.10 10.85 5.43
C HIS A 48 -1.91 10.27 4.27
N VAL A 49 -2.70 9.22 4.52
CA VAL A 49 -3.58 8.61 3.50
C VAL A 49 -4.72 9.58 3.14
N PHE A 50 -5.31 10.24 4.13
CA PHE A 50 -6.38 11.21 3.91
C PHE A 50 -5.90 12.45 3.15
N ASP A 51 -4.73 12.98 3.49
CA ASP A 51 -4.14 14.15 2.83
C ASP A 51 -3.92 13.88 1.33
N TYR A 52 -3.49 12.67 0.97
CA TYR A 52 -3.39 12.25 -0.43
C TYR A 52 -4.74 12.22 -1.16
N LEU A 53 -5.84 11.93 -0.45
CA LEU A 53 -7.19 11.90 -1.00
C LEU A 53 -7.86 13.28 -1.04
N GLN A 54 -7.24 14.32 -0.47
CA GLN A 54 -7.84 15.65 -0.33
C GLN A 54 -8.32 16.23 -1.66
N ASP A 55 -7.55 16.05 -2.74
CA ASP A 55 -7.93 16.53 -4.08
C ASP A 55 -9.20 15.85 -4.59
N SER A 56 -9.38 14.56 -4.27
CA SER A 56 -10.60 13.83 -4.62
C SER A 56 -11.80 14.37 -3.86
N VAL A 57 -11.62 14.73 -2.59
CA VAL A 57 -12.67 15.37 -1.77
C VAL A 57 -13.04 16.74 -2.35
N GLN A 58 -12.07 17.53 -2.81
CA GLN A 58 -12.32 18.81 -3.46
C GLN A 58 -13.09 18.65 -4.78
N GLN A 59 -12.76 17.66 -5.60
CA GLN A 59 -13.50 17.36 -6.82
C GLN A 59 -14.95 16.98 -6.51
N VAL A 60 -15.19 16.19 -5.46
CA VAL A 60 -16.55 15.88 -5.00
C VAL A 60 -17.30 17.16 -4.58
N ALA A 61 -16.64 18.07 -3.87
CA ALA A 61 -17.22 19.36 -3.49
C ALA A 61 -17.58 20.25 -4.70
N GLN A 62 -16.89 20.07 -5.84
CA GLN A 62 -17.18 20.77 -7.10
C GLN A 62 -18.27 20.09 -7.94
N GLY A 63 -18.85 18.98 -7.45
CA GLY A 63 -19.92 18.26 -8.13
C GLY A 63 -19.45 17.10 -9.03
N PHE A 64 -18.19 16.68 -8.95
CA PHE A 64 -17.71 15.49 -9.63
C PHE A 64 -17.98 14.22 -8.83
N ASN A 65 -18.25 13.12 -9.52
CA ASN A 65 -18.37 11.81 -8.88
C ASN A 65 -16.97 11.24 -8.63
N CYS A 66 -16.68 10.84 -7.38
CA CYS A 66 -15.48 10.09 -7.01
C CYS A 66 -15.88 8.77 -6.36
N THR A 67 -15.07 7.73 -6.54
CA THR A 67 -15.29 6.42 -5.91
C THR A 67 -13.96 5.90 -5.38
N ILE A 68 -13.94 5.58 -4.08
CA ILE A 68 -12.79 5.01 -3.39
C ILE A 68 -13.22 3.65 -2.84
N PHE A 69 -12.41 2.61 -3.08
CA PHE A 69 -12.64 1.28 -2.53
C PHE A 69 -11.31 0.68 -2.05
N ALA A 70 -11.38 -0.13 -1.00
CA ALA A 70 -10.23 -0.81 -0.42
C ALA A 70 -10.28 -2.30 -0.80
N TYR A 71 -9.15 -2.84 -1.27
CA TYR A 71 -9.05 -4.22 -1.73
C TYR A 71 -7.85 -4.94 -1.11
N GLY A 72 -7.99 -6.24 -0.84
CA GLY A 72 -6.97 -7.07 -0.21
C GLY A 72 -7.57 -8.23 0.59
N GLN A 73 -6.75 -9.20 0.97
CA GLN A 73 -7.20 -10.35 1.77
C GLN A 73 -7.67 -9.93 3.19
N THR A 74 -8.37 -10.80 3.91
CA THR A 74 -8.78 -10.52 5.30
C THR A 74 -7.56 -10.27 6.20
N GLY A 75 -7.66 -9.27 7.07
CA GLY A 75 -6.56 -8.88 7.99
C GLY A 75 -5.55 -7.86 7.43
N THR A 76 -5.67 -7.40 6.18
CA THR A 76 -4.73 -6.43 5.58
C THR A 76 -5.08 -4.96 5.80
N GLY A 77 -5.94 -4.66 6.78
CA GLY A 77 -6.24 -3.26 7.13
C GLY A 77 -7.28 -2.54 6.27
N LYS A 78 -8.01 -3.20 5.34
CA LYS A 78 -9.08 -2.55 4.55
C LYS A 78 -10.06 -1.72 5.39
N THR A 79 -10.56 -2.30 6.49
CA THR A 79 -11.48 -1.61 7.42
C THR A 79 -10.80 -0.46 8.14
N HIS A 80 -9.54 -0.61 8.52
CA HIS A 80 -8.74 0.45 9.14
C HIS A 80 -8.44 1.60 8.17
N THR A 81 -8.24 1.33 6.89
CA THR A 81 -8.00 2.37 5.89
C THR A 81 -9.26 3.18 5.58
N MET A 82 -10.44 2.55 5.64
CA MET A 82 -11.71 3.16 5.26
C MET A 82 -12.47 3.84 6.40
N LEU A 83 -12.27 3.41 7.64
CA LEU A 83 -12.95 3.91 8.84
C LEU A 83 -11.95 4.61 9.76
#